data_AF-A0A099YAR6-F1
#
_entry.id   AF-A0A099YAR6-F1
#
_cell.length_a   1.000
_cell.length_b   1.000
_cell.length_c   1.000
_cell.angle_alpha   90.00
_cell.angle_beta   90.00
_cell.angle_gamma   90.00
#
_symmetry.space_group_name_H-M   'P 1'
#
loop_
_entity.id
_entity.type
_entity.pdbx_description
1 polymer ?
#
loop_
_entity_poly.entity_id
_entity_poly.type
_entity_poly.pdbx_seq_one_letter_code
_entity_poly.pdbx_strand_id
1 'polypeptide(L)'
;MPDFTFVHDQYQELYQQALNYFTEHDEYDLASFLDYVDDLALKATLTQLDGLNAAAVPPAAIDDCLRIIMQKTPLTQKIAQAKLALQEAKARSDHELITQLTIELIQLYSQQQRLKTEETS
;
A
#
# COMPACT_ATOMS: atom_id res chain seq x y z
N MET A 1 -6.74 -6.09 -9.70
CA MET A 1 -5.35 -6.39 -9.30
C MET A 1 -5.42 -7.30 -8.08
N PRO A 2 -5.26 -8.63 -8.23
CA PRO A 2 -5.68 -9.59 -7.19
C PRO A 2 -4.87 -9.53 -5.88
N ASP A 3 -3.70 -8.88 -5.86
CA ASP A 3 -2.81 -8.83 -4.68
C ASP A 3 -2.56 -7.41 -4.15
N PHE A 4 -3.40 -6.45 -4.54
CA PHE A 4 -3.27 -5.07 -4.04
C PHE A 4 -3.89 -4.94 -2.64
N THR A 5 -3.14 -4.36 -1.71
CA THR A 5 -3.66 -4.01 -0.38
C THR A 5 -3.16 -2.62 0.03
N PHE A 6 -4.07 -1.73 0.40
CA PHE A 6 -3.73 -0.46 1.04
C PHE A 6 -3.20 -0.71 2.47
N VAL A 7 -2.19 0.04 2.87
CA VAL A 7 -1.64 0.00 4.24
C VAL A 7 -2.63 0.53 5.28
N HIS A 8 -3.57 1.39 4.86
CA HIS A 8 -4.58 1.97 5.74
C HIS A 8 -5.92 1.27 5.51
N ASP A 9 -6.49 0.71 6.58
CA ASP A 9 -7.69 -0.13 6.55
C ASP A 9 -8.88 0.59 5.88
N GLN A 10 -9.10 1.87 6.18
CA GLN A 10 -10.18 2.67 5.58
C GLN A 10 -10.10 2.75 4.05
N TYR A 11 -8.90 2.82 3.47
CA TYR A 11 -8.73 2.85 2.01
C TYR A 11 -8.85 1.44 1.42
N GLN A 12 -8.42 0.42 2.15
CA GLN A 12 -8.60 -0.97 1.75
C GLN A 12 -10.07 -1.35 1.69
N GLU A 13 -10.84 -0.94 2.69
CA GLU A 13 -12.27 -1.21 2.75
C GLU A 13 -13.01 -0.47 1.65
N LEU A 14 -12.74 0.82 1.43
CA LEU A 14 -13.31 1.57 0.30
C LEU A 14 -12.98 0.94 -1.05
N TYR A 15 -11.76 0.44 -1.23
CA TYR A 15 -11.37 -0.27 -2.46
C TYR A 15 -12.20 -1.54 -2.66
N GLN A 16 -12.41 -2.34 -1.61
CA GLN A 16 -13.23 -3.54 -1.69
C GLN A 16 -14.70 -3.22 -1.96
N GLN A 17 -15.24 -2.18 -1.31
CA GLN A 17 -16.61 -1.71 -1.57
C GLN A 17 -16.77 -1.23 -3.00
N ALA A 18 -15.78 -0.52 -3.55
CA ALA A 18 -15.80 -0.07 -4.95
C ALA A 18 -15.76 -1.26 -5.92
N LEU A 19 -14.89 -2.25 -5.68
CA LEU A 19 -14.86 -3.47 -6.49
C LEU A 19 -16.20 -4.19 -6.50
N ASN A 20 -16.86 -4.31 -5.35
CA ASN A 20 -18.17 -4.93 -5.22
C ASN A 20 -19.25 -4.10 -5.92
N TYR A 21 -19.26 -2.78 -5.74
CA TYR A 21 -20.20 -1.86 -6.39
C TYR A 21 -20.16 -2.02 -7.92
N PHE A 22 -18.97 -2.10 -8.53
CA PHE A 22 -18.82 -2.29 -9.98
C PHE A 22 -19.21 -3.69 -10.49
N THR A 23 -19.56 -4.62 -9.60
CA THR A 23 -20.19 -5.89 -10.03
C THR A 23 -21.69 -5.74 -10.30
N GLU A 24 -22.31 -4.71 -9.73
CA GLU A 24 -23.76 -4.45 -9.81
C GLU A 24 -24.08 -3.16 -10.59
N HIS A 25 -23.10 -2.27 -10.75
CA HIS A 25 -23.23 -0.97 -11.40
C HIS A 25 -22.16 -0.77 -12.47
N ASP A 26 -22.57 -0.37 -13.68
CA ASP A 26 -21.64 -0.14 -14.81
C ASP A 26 -20.89 1.19 -14.72
N GLU A 27 -21.45 2.18 -14.01
CA GLU A 27 -20.90 3.54 -13.91
C GLU A 27 -20.76 4.00 -12.45
N TYR A 28 -19.74 4.82 -12.22
CA TYR A 28 -19.53 5.47 -10.95
C TYR A 28 -20.43 6.70 -10.80
N ASP A 29 -21.20 6.75 -9.72
CA ASP A 29 -21.93 7.92 -9.26
C ASP A 29 -21.72 8.09 -7.75
N LEU A 30 -21.31 9.28 -7.33
CA LEU A 30 -20.95 9.54 -5.93
C LEU A 30 -22.14 9.34 -4.98
N ALA A 31 -23.34 9.79 -5.37
CA ALA A 31 -24.52 9.67 -4.52
C ALA A 31 -24.89 8.19 -4.32
N SER A 32 -24.94 7.45 -5.43
CA SER A 32 -25.21 6.00 -5.42
C SER A 32 -24.17 5.23 -4.61
N PHE A 33 -22.89 5.60 -4.71
CA PHE A 33 -21.83 4.93 -3.96
C PHE A 33 -21.84 5.31 -2.46
N LEU A 34 -22.16 6.56 -2.11
CA LEU A 34 -22.36 6.98 -0.72
C LEU A 34 -23.56 6.27 -0.06
N ASP A 35 -24.60 5.95 -0.83
CA ASP A 35 -25.75 5.18 -0.35
C ASP A 35 -25.41 3.69 -0.20
N TYR A 36 -24.51 3.16 -1.04
CA TYR A 36 -24.03 1.77 -0.99
C TYR A 36 -23.12 1.48 0.23
N VAL A 37 -22.29 2.43 0.62
CA VAL A 37 -21.40 2.29 1.80
C VAL A 37 -22.22 2.51 3.07
N ASP A 38 -22.15 1.62 4.05
CA ASP A 38 -22.89 1.77 5.32
C ASP A 38 -22.13 2.60 6.38
N ASP A 39 -20.79 2.55 6.37
CA ASP A 39 -19.95 3.15 7.40
C ASP A 39 -19.81 4.68 7.22
N LEU A 40 -20.13 5.44 8.27
CA LEU A 40 -20.10 6.90 8.27
C LEU A 40 -18.68 7.49 8.12
N ALA A 41 -17.65 6.84 8.68
CA ALA A 41 -16.25 7.25 8.54
C ALA A 41 -15.74 7.00 7.11
N LEU A 42 -16.19 5.92 6.48
CA LEU A 42 -15.90 5.66 5.07
C LEU A 42 -16.59 6.68 4.15
N LYS A 43 -17.86 7.03 4.42
CA LYS A 43 -18.56 8.12 3.70
C LYS A 43 -17.83 9.46 3.83
N ALA A 44 -17.41 9.82 5.03
CA ALA A 44 -16.64 11.05 5.25
C ALA A 44 -15.31 11.04 4.48
N THR A 45 -14.67 9.87 4.36
CA THR A 45 -13.45 9.69 3.56
C THR A 45 -13.76 9.85 2.07
N LEU A 46 -14.85 9.28 1.56
CA LEU A 46 -15.27 9.45 0.17
C LEU A 46 -15.54 10.91 -0.20
N THR A 47 -16.23 11.66 0.67
CA THR A 47 -16.45 13.09 0.44
C THR A 47 -15.14 13.89 0.38
N GLN A 48 -14.15 13.52 1.21
CA GLN A 48 -12.83 14.15 1.15
C GLN A 48 -12.10 13.82 -0.16
N LEU A 49 -12.22 12.58 -0.63
CA LEU A 49 -11.62 12.14 -1.89
C LEU A 49 -12.25 12.81 -3.11
N ASP A 50 -13.56 13.02 -3.13
CA ASP A 50 -14.27 13.73 -4.20
C ASP A 50 -13.81 15.21 -4.32
N GLY A 51 -13.46 15.83 -3.19
CA GLY A 51 -12.86 17.16 -3.15
C GLY A 51 -11.44 17.22 -3.74
N LEU A 52 -10.79 16.07 -3.97
CA LEU A 52 -9.50 16.01 -4.67
C LEU A 52 -9.77 16.11 -6.17
N ASN A 53 -9.05 16.99 -6.86
CA ASN A 53 -9.13 17.11 -8.32
C ASN A 53 -8.40 15.94 -9.00
N ALA A 54 -8.92 14.72 -8.85
CA ALA A 54 -8.36 13.50 -9.40
C ALA A 54 -8.34 13.51 -10.93
N ALA A 55 -9.28 14.21 -11.56
CA ALA A 55 -9.34 14.37 -13.02
C ALA A 55 -8.13 15.11 -13.61
N ALA A 56 -7.42 15.90 -12.80
CA ALA A 56 -6.17 16.57 -13.21
C ALA A 56 -4.94 15.65 -13.13
N VAL A 57 -5.07 14.45 -12.55
CA VAL A 57 -3.97 13.49 -12.41
C VAL A 57 -3.90 12.63 -13.68
N PRO A 58 -2.77 12.64 -14.41
CA PRO A 58 -2.60 11.77 -15.57
C PRO A 58 -2.66 10.29 -15.17
N PRO A 59 -3.27 9.40 -15.97
CA PRO A 59 -3.29 7.96 -15.69
C PRO A 59 -1.91 7.36 -15.40
N ALA A 60 -0.88 7.79 -16.13
CA ALA A 60 0.50 7.36 -15.89
C ALA A 60 1.02 7.71 -14.49
N ALA A 61 0.60 8.84 -13.91
CA ALA A 61 0.97 9.23 -12.55
C ALA A 61 0.27 8.34 -11.50
N ILE A 62 -0.92 7.82 -11.82
CA ILE A 62 -1.63 6.84 -10.99
C ILE A 62 -0.86 5.51 -11.02
N ASP A 63 -0.44 5.05 -12.20
CA ASP A 63 0.35 3.82 -12.34
C ASP A 63 1.69 3.89 -11.59
N ASP A 64 2.38 5.03 -11.66
CA ASP A 64 3.61 5.27 -10.90
C ASP A 64 3.35 5.28 -9.38
N CYS A 65 2.25 5.91 -8.94
CA CYS A 65 1.85 5.92 -7.54
C CYS A 65 1.53 4.50 -7.04
N LEU A 66 0.78 3.72 -7.83
CA LEU A 66 0.48 2.32 -7.52
C LEU A 66 1.77 1.48 -7.45
N ARG A 67 2.73 1.68 -8.35
CA ARG A 67 4.03 1.01 -8.29
C ARG A 67 4.76 1.32 -6.97
N ILE A 68 4.78 2.57 -6.54
CA ILE A 68 5.38 2.98 -5.27
C ILE A 68 4.66 2.30 -4.10
N ILE A 69 3.33 2.36 -4.06
CA ILE A 69 2.52 1.79 -2.98
C ILE A 69 2.64 0.27 -2.92
N MET A 70 2.66 -0.43 -4.05
CA MET A 70 2.68 -1.89 -4.10
C MET A 70 4.07 -2.48 -3.89
N GLN A 71 5.12 -1.83 -4.38
CA GLN A 71 6.45 -2.42 -4.44
C GLN A 71 7.41 -1.78 -3.43
N LYS A 72 7.38 -0.44 -3.32
CA LYS A 72 8.37 0.30 -2.52
C LYS A 72 7.97 0.45 -1.07
N THR A 73 6.71 0.78 -0.79
CA THR A 73 6.22 0.99 0.58
C THR A 73 6.34 -0.28 1.43
N PRO A 74 5.88 -1.46 0.99
CA PRO A 74 5.95 -2.68 1.80
C PRO A 74 7.40 -3.12 2.02
N LEU A 75 8.26 -2.95 1.00
CA LEU A 75 9.69 -3.25 1.11
C LEU A 75 10.37 -2.33 2.14
N THR A 76 10.04 -1.04 2.12
CA THR A 76 10.58 -0.06 3.08
C THR A 76 10.13 -0.39 4.50
N GLN A 77 8.87 -0.77 4.69
CA GLN A 77 8.34 -1.21 5.99
C GLN A 77 9.03 -2.48 6.49
N LYS A 78 9.20 -3.50 5.64
CA LYS A 78 9.93 -4.74 5.99
C LYS A 78 11.37 -4.45 6.42
N ILE A 79 12.06 -3.56 5.71
CA ILE A 79 13.42 -3.13 6.09
C ILE A 79 13.42 -2.45 7.46
N ALA A 80 12.45 -1.56 7.73
CA ALA A 80 12.35 -0.87 9.01
C ALA A 80 12.07 -1.85 10.17
N GLN A 81 11.15 -2.80 9.96
CA GLN A 81 10.82 -3.85 10.95
C GLN A 81 12.01 -4.76 11.22
N ALA A 82 12.69 -5.27 10.18
CA ALA A 82 13.87 -6.13 10.33
C ALA A 82 15.03 -5.40 11.05
N LYS A 83 15.20 -4.10 10.82
CA LYS A 83 16.17 -3.27 11.57
C LYS A 83 15.84 -3.17 13.05
N LEU A 84 14.57 -2.92 13.37
CA LEU A 84 14.12 -2.83 14.76
C LEU A 84 14.32 -4.16 15.48
N ALA A 85 13.85 -5.26 14.88
CA ALA A 85 14.04 -6.61 15.41
C ALA A 85 15.52 -6.95 15.60
N LEU A 86 16.41 -6.50 14.70
CA LEU A 86 17.85 -6.72 14.82
C LEU A 86 18.44 -5.96 16.01
N GLN A 87 17.98 -4.73 16.27
CA GLN A 87 18.41 -3.97 17.46
C GLN A 87 17.99 -4.68 18.74
N GLU A 88 16.76 -5.19 18.80
CA GLU A 88 16.24 -5.96 19.93
C GLU A 88 17.01 -7.28 20.13
N ALA A 89 17.30 -8.00 19.04
CA ALA A 89 18.10 -9.23 19.08
C ALA A 89 19.53 -8.97 19.61
N LYS A 90 20.16 -7.85 19.18
CA LYS A 90 21.45 -7.41 19.71
C LYS A 90 21.41 -7.10 21.20
N ALA A 91 20.37 -6.41 21.66
CA ALA A 91 20.19 -6.11 23.09
C ALA A 91 20.06 -7.39 23.93
N ARG A 92 19.49 -8.45 23.36
CA ARG A 92 19.35 -9.77 24.00
C ARG A 92 20.53 -10.71 23.77
N SER A 93 21.54 -10.31 22.98
CA SER A 93 22.65 -11.17 22.55
C SER A 93 22.19 -12.48 21.88
N ASP A 94 21.07 -12.42 21.15
CA ASP A 94 20.51 -13.54 20.42
C ASP A 94 21.23 -13.71 19.08
N HIS A 95 22.36 -14.41 19.09
CA HIS A 95 23.25 -14.53 17.94
C HIS A 95 22.63 -15.25 16.73
N GLU A 96 21.73 -16.18 16.95
CA GLU A 96 21.01 -16.88 15.89
C GLU A 96 20.06 -15.93 15.17
N LEU A 97 19.22 -15.21 15.94
CA LEU A 97 18.28 -14.24 15.40
C LEU A 97 18.99 -13.06 14.72
N ILE A 98 20.11 -12.59 15.28
CA ILE A 98 20.97 -11.57 14.65
C ILE A 98 21.42 -12.01 13.25
N THR A 99 21.85 -13.27 13.11
CA THR A 99 22.34 -13.81 11.84
C THR A 99 21.19 -13.89 10.82
N GLN A 100 20.04 -14.42 11.25
CA GLN A 100 18.85 -14.54 10.40
C GLN A 100 18.37 -13.19 9.89
N LEU A 101 18.19 -12.20 10.78
CA LEU A 101 17.73 -10.86 10.42
C LEU A 101 18.74 -10.11 9.53
N THR A 102 20.04 -10.40 9.68
CA THR A 102 21.06 -9.81 8.81
C THR A 102 20.95 -10.36 7.38
N ILE A 103 20.74 -11.67 7.21
CA ILE A 103 20.51 -12.29 5.90
C ILE A 103 19.23 -11.72 5.26
N GLU A 104 18.16 -11.61 6.03
CA GLU A 104 16.90 -11.02 5.57
C GLU A 104 17.10 -9.57 5.09
N LEU A 105 17.80 -8.74 5.86
CA LEU A 105 18.11 -7.37 5.46
C LEU A 105 18.90 -7.29 4.15
N ILE A 106 19.88 -8.18 3.94
CA ILE A 106 20.64 -8.24 2.69
C ILE A 106 19.71 -8.54 1.51
N GLN A 107 18.80 -9.52 1.65
CA GLN A 107 17.83 -9.87 0.62
C GLN A 107 16.88 -8.71 0.31
N LEU A 108 16.38 -8.02 1.35
CA LEU A 108 15.51 -6.85 1.19
C LEU A 108 16.23 -5.69 0.49
N TYR A 109 17.50 -5.43 0.81
CA TYR A 109 18.28 -4.40 0.11
C TYR A 109 18.58 -4.74 -1.34
N SER A 110 18.87 -6.01 -1.63
CA SER A 110 19.05 -6.48 -3.01
C SER A 110 17.77 -6.25 -3.84
N GLN A 111 16.60 -6.58 -3.26
CA GLN A 111 15.31 -6.29 -3.88
C GLN A 111 15.11 -4.79 -4.11
N GLN A 112 15.47 -3.95 -3.14
CA GLN A 112 15.34 -2.49 -3.27
C GLN A 112 16.20 -1.94 -4.41
N GLN A 113 17.41 -2.49 -4.61
CA GLN A 113 18.29 -2.07 -5.68
C GLN A 113 17.75 -2.46 -7.07
N ARG A 114 17.16 -3.65 -7.21
CA ARG A 114 16.54 -4.10 -8.46
C ARG A 114 15.39 -3.19 -8.90
N LEU A 115 14.50 -2.86 -7.96
CA LEU A 115 13.38 -1.95 -8.21
C LEU A 115 13.86 -0.55 -8.65
N LYS A 116 15.00 -0.06 -8.14
CA LYS A 116 15.57 1.23 -8.57
C LYS A 116 16.15 1.19 -9.99
N THR A 117 16.78 0.08 -10.37
CA THR A 117 17.39 -0.06 -11.71
C THR A 117 16.32 -0.18 -12.80
N GLU A 118 15.21 -0.85 -12.50
CA GLU A 118 14.03 -0.98 -13.38
C GLU A 118 13.35 0.36 -13.67
N GLU A 119 13.55 1.39 -12.83
CA GLU A 119 13.01 2.74 -13.07
C GLU A 119 13.92 3.62 -13.94
N THR A 120 15.19 3.24 -14.09
CA THR A 120 16.18 4.00 -14.86
C THR A 120 16.48 3.42 -16.25
N SER A 121 15.81 2.32 -16.61
CA SER A 121 15.98 1.59 -17.88
C SER A 121 14.76 1.81 -18.77
#